data_AF-A0A963U8D7-F1
#
_entry.id   AF-A0A963U8D7-F1
#
_cell.length_a   1.000
_cell.length_b   1.000
_cell.length_c   1.000
_cell.angle_alpha   90.00
_cell.angle_beta   90.00
_cell.angle_gamma   90.00
#
_symmetry.space_group_name_H-M   'P 1'
#
loop_
_entity.id
_entity.type
_entity.pdbx_description
1 polymer ?
#
loop_
_entity_poly.entity_id
_entity_poly.type
_entity_poly.pdbx_seq_one_letter_code
_entity_poly.pdbx_strand_id
1 'polypeptide(L)' 'MFTNSDIAELTALRRELHLWPELSGAEEETARRVVAFMAAGAPDKVLTGLGGTGVALVYDSGRAGPSVMIRAELDALPIE' A
#
# COMPACT_ATOMS: atom_id res chain seq x y z
N MET A 1 13.44 15.57 3.95
CA MET A 1 14.22 15.06 2.80
C MET A 1 14.39 13.57 3.02
N PHE A 2 14.16 12.74 2.01
CA PHE A 2 14.30 11.29 2.17
C PHE A 2 15.76 10.92 2.52
N THR A 3 15.92 9.97 3.43
CA THR A 3 17.22 9.46 3.86
C THR A 3 17.62 8.23 3.04
N ASN A 4 18.91 7.86 3.12
CA ASN A 4 19.36 6.58 2.55
C ASN A 4 18.67 5.37 3.21
N SER A 5 18.24 5.50 4.49
CA SER A 5 17.46 4.44 5.16
C SER A 5 16.10 4.29 4.52
N ASP A 6 15.40 5.41 4.28
CA ASP A 6 14.07 5.42 3.65
C ASP A 6 14.12 4.73 2.28
N ILE A 7 15.15 5.04 1.47
CA ILE A 7 15.35 4.41 0.16
C ILE A 7 15.64 2.90 0.31
N ALA A 8 16.42 2.49 1.30
CA ALA A 8 16.72 1.09 1.54
C ALA A 8 15.47 0.31 1.96
N GLU A 9 14.64 0.87 2.85
CA GLU A 9 13.38 0.27 3.33
C GLU A 9 12.36 0.14 2.20
N LEU A 10 12.16 1.20 1.41
CA LEU A 10 11.27 1.15 0.24
C LEU A 10 11.77 0.16 -0.82
N THR A 11 13.09 0.06 -1.01
CA THR A 11 13.69 -0.93 -1.92
C THR A 11 13.45 -2.36 -1.42
N ALA A 12 13.54 -2.59 -0.11
CA ALA A 12 13.26 -3.89 0.49
C ALA A 12 11.79 -4.29 0.31
N LEU A 13 10.84 -3.39 0.62
CA LEU A 13 9.41 -3.61 0.38
C LEU A 13 9.14 -3.95 -1.10
N ARG A 14 9.69 -3.15 -2.03
CA ARG A 14 9.51 -3.38 -3.47
C ARG A 14 10.03 -4.74 -3.89
N ARG A 15 11.17 -5.20 -3.35
CA ARG A 15 11.72 -6.53 -3.64
C ARG A 15 10.85 -7.65 -3.06
N GLU A 16 10.32 -7.48 -1.85
CA GLU A 16 9.41 -8.45 -1.24
C GLU A 16 8.13 -8.63 -2.08
N LEU A 17 7.47 -7.54 -2.45
CA LEU A 17 6.27 -7.59 -3.29
C LEU A 17 6.56 -8.23 -4.66
N HIS A 18 7.73 -7.95 -5.23
CA HIS A 18 8.14 -8.51 -6.53
C HIS A 18 8.49 -10.00 -6.49
N LEU A 19 8.89 -10.53 -5.33
CA LEU A 19 9.16 -11.96 -5.13
C LEU A 19 7.88 -12.79 -5.00
N TRP A 20 6.78 -12.16 -4.61
CA TRP A 20 5.49 -12.80 -4.37
C TRP A 20 4.37 -12.09 -5.13
N PRO A 21 4.42 -12.08 -6.48
CA PRO A 21 3.39 -11.44 -7.29
C PRO A 21 2.06 -12.19 -7.17
N GLU A 22 0.97 -11.44 -7.01
CA GLU A 22 -0.40 -11.97 -7.04
C GLU A 22 -1.16 -11.42 -8.25
N LEU A 23 -2.02 -12.24 -8.84
CA LEU A 23 -2.80 -11.86 -10.02
C LEU A 23 -3.99 -10.98 -9.64
N SER A 24 -4.53 -10.31 -10.66
CA SER A 24 -5.73 -9.49 -10.54
C SER A 24 -6.88 -10.24 -9.85
N GLY A 25 -7.40 -9.67 -8.76
CA GLY A 25 -8.46 -10.21 -7.92
C GLY A 25 -8.02 -11.20 -6.83
N ALA A 26 -6.73 -11.50 -6.70
CA ALA A 26 -6.17 -12.45 -5.73
C ALA A 26 -5.05 -11.85 -4.87
N GLU A 27 -4.96 -10.52 -4.77
CA GLU A 27 -3.90 -9.73 -4.12
C GLU A 27 -4.02 -9.66 -2.58
N GLU A 28 -4.51 -10.71 -1.94
CA GLU A 28 -4.79 -10.73 -0.50
C GLU A 28 -3.52 -10.48 0.34
N GLU A 29 -2.43 -11.16 0.01
CA GLU A 29 -1.18 -11.06 0.77
C GLU A 29 -0.43 -9.75 0.44
N THR A 30 -0.50 -9.29 -0.81
CA THR A 30 0.05 -8.01 -1.25
C THR A 30 -0.64 -6.86 -0.53
N ALA A 31 -1.98 -6.86 -0.48
CA ALA A 31 -2.75 -5.89 0.29
C ALA A 31 -2.36 -5.91 1.78
N ARG A 32 -2.22 -7.11 2.37
CA ARG A 32 -1.81 -7.28 3.77
C ARG A 32 -0.42 -6.68 4.04
N ARG A 33 0.56 -6.94 3.18
CA ARG A 33 1.92 -6.40 3.28
C ARG A 33 1.94 -4.88 3.17
N VAL A 34 1.19 -4.30 2.24
CA VAL A 34 1.08 -2.83 2.10
C VAL A 34 0.49 -2.20 3.36
N VAL A 35 -0.61 -2.73 3.89
CA VAL A 35 -1.20 -2.22 5.14
C VAL A 35 -0.23 -2.34 6.31
N ALA A 36 0.47 -3.48 6.44
CA ALA A 36 1.46 -3.69 7.49
C ALA A 36 2.63 -2.71 7.41
N PHE A 37 3.16 -2.46 6.21
CA PHE A 37 4.23 -1.48 5.99
C PHE A 37 3.79 -0.07 6.36
N MET A 38 2.58 0.32 5.94
CA MET A 38 2.05 1.66 6.16
C MET A 38 1.61 1.91 7.61
N ALA A 39 1.46 0.88 8.44
CA ALA A 39 1.09 1.02 9.85
C ALA A 39 2.05 1.93 10.63
N ALA A 40 3.34 1.96 10.26
CA ALA A 40 4.33 2.85 10.85
C ALA A 40 3.99 4.34 10.64
N GLY A 41 3.22 4.67 9.60
CA GLY A 41 2.72 6.02 9.34
C GLY A 41 1.53 6.43 10.20
N ALA A 42 0.99 5.53 11.03
CA ALA A 42 -0.16 5.78 11.91
C ALA A 42 -1.40 6.38 11.19
N PRO A 43 -2.00 5.66 10.22
CA PRO A 43 -3.24 6.09 9.57
C PRO A 43 -4.39 6.18 10.59
N ASP A 44 -5.26 7.18 10.44
CA ASP A 44 -6.46 7.35 11.28
C ASP A 44 -7.52 6.29 11.00
N LYS A 45 -7.58 5.81 9.75
CA LYS A 45 -8.46 4.72 9.34
C LYS A 45 -7.80 3.86 8.28
N VAL A 46 -7.99 2.55 8.40
CA VAL A 46 -7.68 1.58 7.35
C VAL A 46 -8.99 0.95 6.88
N LEU A 47 -9.27 1.06 5.59
CA LEU A 47 -10.38 0.40 4.92
C LEU A 47 -9.81 -0.78 4.12
N THR A 48 -10.42 -1.94 4.27
CA THR A 48 -10.08 -3.17 3.55
C THR A 48 -11.32 -3.70 2.84
N GLY A 49 -11.14 -4.65 1.92
CA GLY A 49 -12.28 -5.25 1.21
C GLY A 49 -12.86 -4.38 0.09
N LEU A 50 -12.15 -3.32 -0.33
CA LEU A 50 -12.64 -2.40 -1.35
C LEU A 50 -12.55 -3.05 -2.73
N GLY A 51 -13.69 -3.43 -3.30
CA GLY A 51 -13.72 -4.10 -4.60
C GLY A 51 -13.03 -5.47 -4.60
N GLY A 52 -12.99 -6.16 -3.46
CA GLY A 52 -12.27 -7.41 -3.27
C GLY A 52 -11.08 -7.22 -2.34
N THR A 53 -9.88 -7.09 -2.88
CA THR A 53 -8.62 -7.02 -2.14
C THR A 53 -8.14 -5.57 -1.87
N GLY A 54 -8.81 -4.57 -2.47
CA GLY A 54 -8.39 -3.18 -2.38
C GLY A 54 -8.38 -2.63 -0.96
N VAL A 55 -7.43 -1.73 -0.70
CA VAL A 55 -7.23 -1.08 0.59
C VAL A 55 -7.15 0.43 0.43
N ALA A 56 -7.60 1.17 1.44
CA ALA A 56 -7.40 2.62 1.52
C ALA A 56 -6.98 3.02 2.94
N LEU A 57 -5.97 3.88 3.01
CA LEU A 57 -5.47 4.45 4.25
C LEU A 57 -5.85 5.93 4.29
N VAL A 58 -6.50 6.34 5.37
CA VAL A 58 -7.00 7.71 5.55
C VAL A 58 -6.19 8.41 6.61
N TYR A 59 -5.76 9.62 6.28
CA TYR A 59 -5.09 10.56 7.18
C TYR A 59 -5.95 11.81 7.26
N ASP A 60 -6.64 12.00 8.38
CA ASP A 60 -7.56 13.12 8.62
C ASP A 60 -6.93 14.13 9.59
N SER A 61 -6.61 15.32 9.07
CA SER A 61 -6.06 16.40 9.88
C SER A 61 -7.05 16.99 10.89
N GLY A 62 -8.35 16.63 10.83
CA GLY A 62 -9.43 17.20 11.64
C GLY A 62 -9.80 18.65 11.28
N ARG A 63 -9.26 19.17 10.17
CA ARG A 63 -9.46 20.55 9.70
C ARG A 63 -10.25 20.56 8.40
N ALA A 64 -11.19 21.50 8.29
CA ALA A 64 -11.94 21.71 7.06
C ALA A 64 -10.99 22.14 5.91
N GLY A 65 -11.17 21.56 4.73
CA GLY A 65 -10.33 21.83 3.57
C GLY A 65 -10.53 20.78 2.46
N PRO A 66 -9.82 20.94 1.33
CA PRO A 66 -9.86 19.97 0.24
C PRO A 66 -9.15 18.66 0.64
N SER A 67 -9.60 17.55 0.06
CA SER A 67 -8.96 16.24 0.20
C SER A 67 -8.19 15.86 -1.07
N VAL A 68 -7.08 15.14 -0.90
CA VAL A 68 -6.26 14.59 -2.00
C VAL A 68 -6.17 13.08 -1.83
N MET A 69 -6.22 12.35 -2.95
CA MET A 69 -6.05 10.90 -2.99
C MET A 69 -4.85 10.54 -3.87
N ILE A 70 -4.03 9.60 -3.38
CA ILE A 70 -2.97 8.96 -4.15
C ILE A 70 -3.41 7.51 -4.36
N ARG A 71 -3.33 7.04 -5.60
CA ARG A 71 -3.79 5.70 -6.01
C ARG A 71 -2.64 4.92 -6.65
N ALA A 72 -2.53 3.65 -6.30
CA ALA A 72 -1.59 2.69 -6.86
C ALA A 72 -2.27 1.32 -6.99
N GLU A 73 -1.78 0.49 -7.91
CA GLU A 73 -2.27 -0.88 -8.13
C GLU A 73 -1.46 -1.90 -7.35
N LEU A 74 -2.10 -3.04 -7.05
CA LEU A 74 -1.50 -4.15 -6.30
C LEU A 74 -1.15 -5.35 -7.20
N ASP A 75 -1.85 -5.52 -8.32
CA ASP A 75 -1.79 -6.73 -9.12
C ASP A 75 -0.55 -6.84 -9.99
N ALA A 76 -0.13 -8.08 -10.19
CA ALA A 76 0.88 -8.47 -11.14
C ALA A 76 0.26 -9.05 -12.41
N LEU A 77 1.12 -9.38 -13.37
CA LEU A 77 0.74 -10.00 -14.64
C LEU A 77 1.27 -11.45 -14.72
N PRO A 78 0.54 -12.36 -15.40
CA PRO A 78 0.99 -13.73 -15.62
C PRO A 78 1.99 -13.77 -16.79
N ILE A 79 3.28 -13.57 -16.49
CA ILE A 79 4.37 -13.53 -17.48
C ILE A 79 5.35 -14.69 -17.21
N GLU A 80 5.82 -15.32 -18.30
CA GLU A 80 6.87 -16.36 -18.31
C GLU A 80 8.24 -15.81 -18.72
#